data_AF-A0AA41W0Q8-F1
#
_entry.id   AF-A0AA41W0Q8-F1
#
_cell.length_a   1.000
_cell.length_b   1.000
_cell.length_c   1.000
_cell.angle_alpha   90.00
_cell.angle_beta   90.00
_cell.angle_gamma   90.00
#
_symmetry.space_group_name_H-M   'P 1'
#
loop_
_entity.id
_entity.type
_entity.pdbx_description
1 polymer ?
#
loop_
_entity_poly.entity_id
_entity_poly.type
_entity_poly.pdbx_seq_one_letter_code
_entity_poly.pdbx_strand_id
1 'polypeptide(L)'
;ISRQSKKFYPEALIFLRTVLISALDLGEKLPSHLQPWLQLTANVSEAHSLDFLAVIDKTDDSPIFNSDNFRVSVLVSVTDILRGFVQVYEGYNSFPEIFMPISTLLNEVSRQNHIPDQLQEKINGVIKLIEVKVDEYWSLRQPLQLRQKRLEPIKLLNPKFEDNYVKGRDYDPDRERSEVKKLRKRLKREEKGAASELRKDNKFVAEAKMKAVAVEKQERAEKAGKAMAFLQEQQHAWNSGALGGKGKRRR
;
A
#
# COMPACT_ATOMS: atom_id res chain seq x y z
N ILE A 1 -41.61 -4.35 -8.82
CA ILE A 1 -40.34 -3.64 -9.09
C ILE A 1 -39.59 -3.32 -7.80
N SER A 2 -40.16 -2.56 -6.85
CA SER A 2 -39.49 -2.19 -5.58
C SER A 2 -39.09 -3.38 -4.68
N ARG A 3 -39.93 -4.42 -4.58
CA ARG A 3 -39.64 -5.65 -3.80
C ARG A 3 -38.38 -6.40 -4.29
N GLN A 4 -38.11 -6.36 -5.60
CA GLN A 4 -36.97 -7.05 -6.20
C GLN A 4 -35.71 -6.17 -6.18
N SER A 5 -35.86 -4.86 -6.40
CA SER A 5 -34.71 -3.96 -6.49
C SER A 5 -34.14 -3.56 -5.12
N LYS A 6 -34.89 -3.80 -4.02
CA LYS A 6 -34.51 -3.40 -2.64
C LYS A 6 -33.88 -2.00 -2.61
N LYS A 7 -34.53 -1.06 -3.30
CA LYS A 7 -34.12 0.36 -3.31
C LYS A 7 -34.84 1.08 -2.19
N PHE A 8 -34.16 2.04 -1.58
CA PHE A 8 -34.74 2.81 -0.49
C PHE A 8 -35.55 3.97 -1.04
N TYR A 9 -36.82 4.05 -0.64
CA TYR A 9 -37.76 5.11 -1.03
C TYR A 9 -38.18 5.90 0.22
N PRO A 10 -37.51 7.03 0.54
CA PRO A 10 -37.80 7.81 1.75
C PRO A 10 -39.18 8.47 1.71
N GLU A 11 -39.61 8.94 0.54
CA GLU A 11 -40.88 9.65 0.36
C GLU A 11 -42.08 8.78 0.78
N ALA A 12 -42.06 7.49 0.42
CA ALA A 12 -43.11 6.56 0.80
C ALA A 12 -43.19 6.36 2.33
N LEU A 13 -42.05 6.29 3.01
CA LEU A 13 -42.02 6.16 4.47
C LEU A 13 -42.44 7.45 5.17
N ILE A 14 -42.03 8.61 4.63
CA ILE A 14 -42.48 9.92 5.12
C ILE A 14 -43.99 10.03 4.96
N PHE A 15 -44.54 9.64 3.81
CA PHE A 15 -45.99 9.63 3.59
C PHE A 15 -46.72 8.74 4.61
N LEU A 16 -46.28 7.50 4.80
CA LEU A 16 -46.89 6.60 5.79
C LEU A 16 -46.81 7.16 7.22
N ARG A 17 -45.68 7.78 7.56
CA ARG A 17 -45.51 8.48 8.83
C ARG A 17 -46.51 9.63 8.98
N THR A 18 -46.68 10.47 7.95
CA THR A 18 -47.64 11.57 7.98
C THR A 18 -49.09 11.09 8.12
N VAL A 19 -49.45 9.99 7.47
CA VAL A 19 -50.78 9.37 7.61
C VAL A 19 -51.00 8.85 9.03
N LEU A 20 -50.02 8.18 9.63
CA LEU A 20 -50.11 7.75 11.03
C LEU A 20 -50.21 8.93 12.00
N ILE A 21 -49.48 10.01 11.75
CA ILE A 21 -49.56 11.24 12.57
C ILE A 21 -50.95 11.87 12.45
N SER A 22 -51.59 11.83 11.28
CA SER A 22 -52.97 12.33 11.12
C SER A 22 -54.04 11.51 11.85
N ALA A 23 -53.68 10.31 12.31
CA ALA A 23 -54.52 9.47 13.16
C ALA A 23 -54.38 9.81 14.65
N LEU A 24 -53.33 10.54 15.03
CA LEU A 24 -53.03 10.89 16.42
C LEU A 24 -53.80 12.11 16.92
N ASP A 25 -54.38 12.00 18.11
CA ASP A 25 -54.91 13.13 18.90
C ASP A 25 -53.77 13.95 19.52
N LEU A 26 -52.89 14.47 18.66
CA LEU A 26 -51.85 15.42 19.05
C LEU A 26 -52.46 16.81 19.08
N GLY A 27 -53.04 17.19 20.23
CA GLY A 27 -53.40 18.59 20.49
C GLY A 27 -52.23 19.55 20.19
N GLU A 28 -52.51 20.64 19.49
CA GLU A 28 -51.66 21.82 19.15
C GLU A 28 -50.23 21.59 18.61
N LYS A 29 -49.73 20.34 18.49
CA LYS A 29 -48.33 20.04 18.11
C LYS A 29 -48.12 19.66 16.64
N LEU A 30 -49.18 19.59 15.83
CA LEU A 30 -49.04 19.37 14.39
C LEU A 30 -48.65 20.68 13.68
N PRO A 31 -47.70 20.64 12.73
CA PRO A 31 -47.48 21.79 11.86
C PRO A 31 -48.77 22.08 11.07
N SER A 32 -49.10 23.36 10.92
CA SER A 32 -50.41 23.90 10.48
C SER A 32 -50.98 23.37 9.15
N HIS A 33 -50.18 22.67 8.35
CA HIS A 33 -50.57 22.07 7.08
C HIS A 33 -51.03 20.60 7.19
N LEU A 34 -50.83 19.95 8.34
CA LEU A 34 -51.32 18.60 8.60
C LEU A 34 -52.66 18.72 9.34
N GLN A 35 -53.75 18.35 8.67
CA GLN A 35 -55.05 18.21 9.31
C GLN A 35 -55.20 16.77 9.84
N PRO A 36 -55.57 16.57 11.11
CA PRO A 36 -55.81 15.23 11.66
C PRO A 36 -57.17 14.71 11.18
N TRP A 37 -57.22 14.20 9.94
CA TRP A 37 -58.46 13.75 9.31
C TRP A 37 -58.78 12.26 9.58
N LEU A 38 -57.82 11.51 10.11
CA LEU A 38 -57.91 10.06 10.32
C LEU A 38 -58.25 9.68 11.77
N GLN A 39 -58.66 10.66 12.59
CA GLN A 39 -59.11 10.46 13.95
C GLN A 39 -60.40 9.64 13.97
N LEU A 40 -60.48 8.64 14.86
CA LEU A 40 -61.66 7.81 15.03
C LEU A 40 -62.59 8.45 16.05
N THR A 41 -63.84 8.69 15.65
CA THR A 41 -64.85 9.33 16.51
C THR A 41 -65.79 8.33 17.18
N ALA A 42 -65.91 7.11 16.65
CA ALA A 42 -66.77 6.06 17.16
C ALA A 42 -66.09 4.67 17.12
N ASN A 43 -66.57 3.76 17.98
CA ASN A 43 -66.14 2.35 17.99
C ASN A 43 -66.65 1.64 16.73
N VAL A 44 -65.74 1.20 15.88
CA VAL A 44 -66.04 0.38 14.70
C VAL A 44 -65.80 -1.09 15.05
N SER A 45 -66.73 -1.97 14.68
CA SER A 45 -66.68 -3.40 15.03
C SER A 45 -65.86 -4.26 14.07
N GLU A 46 -65.66 -3.83 12.81
CA GLU A 46 -65.02 -4.64 11.78
C GLU A 46 -63.91 -3.89 11.05
N ALA A 47 -62.74 -4.51 10.95
CA ALA A 47 -61.57 -3.96 10.26
C ALA A 47 -61.40 -4.64 8.89
N HIS A 48 -61.95 -4.03 7.84
CA HIS A 48 -61.82 -4.53 6.46
C HIS A 48 -60.63 -3.89 5.74
N SER A 49 -59.99 -4.64 4.83
CA SER A 49 -59.00 -4.08 3.91
C SER A 49 -59.65 -3.07 2.96
N LEU A 50 -58.96 -1.99 2.63
CA LEU A 50 -59.49 -0.98 1.71
C LEU A 50 -59.65 -1.56 0.30
N ASP A 51 -60.87 -1.54 -0.22
CA ASP A 51 -61.13 -1.81 -1.64
C ASP A 51 -60.88 -0.54 -2.46
N PHE A 52 -59.70 -0.45 -3.05
CA PHE A 52 -59.29 0.69 -3.86
C PHE A 52 -60.19 0.91 -5.08
N LEU A 53 -60.75 -0.14 -5.67
CA LEU A 53 -61.60 -0.01 -6.86
C LEU A 53 -62.93 0.67 -6.48
N ALA A 54 -63.53 0.24 -5.38
CA ALA A 54 -64.75 0.86 -4.85
C ALA A 54 -64.56 2.30 -4.36
N VAL A 55 -63.31 2.72 -4.11
CA VAL A 55 -62.96 4.08 -3.68
C VAL A 55 -62.70 5.00 -4.88
N ILE A 56 -62.05 4.50 -5.94
CA ILE A 56 -61.72 5.27 -7.15
C ILE A 56 -62.98 5.70 -7.91
N ASP A 57 -64.05 4.89 -7.87
CA ASP A 57 -65.30 5.18 -8.57
C ASP A 57 -66.18 6.23 -7.86
N LYS A 58 -65.75 6.76 -6.70
CA LYS A 58 -66.51 7.72 -5.89
C LYS A 58 -66.04 9.14 -6.11
N THR A 59 -66.99 10.08 -6.08
CA THR A 59 -66.72 11.53 -6.13
C THR A 59 -66.22 12.03 -4.77
N ASP A 60 -65.38 13.08 -4.77
CA ASP A 60 -64.76 13.66 -3.56
C ASP A 60 -65.76 13.99 -2.43
N ASP A 61 -66.99 14.39 -2.78
CA ASP A 61 -68.04 14.76 -1.82
C ASP A 61 -68.76 13.55 -1.16
N SER A 62 -68.31 12.31 -1.43
CA SER A 62 -69.01 11.14 -0.93
C SER A 62 -68.92 11.04 0.61
N PRO A 63 -70.03 10.73 1.32
CA PRO A 63 -70.03 10.62 2.78
C PRO A 63 -69.21 9.44 3.30
N ILE A 64 -68.79 8.52 2.42
CA ILE A 64 -67.94 7.38 2.77
C ILE A 64 -66.58 7.84 3.28
N PHE A 65 -66.01 8.93 2.76
CA PHE A 65 -64.70 9.43 3.18
C PHE A 65 -64.68 9.97 4.61
N ASN A 66 -65.84 10.39 5.12
CA ASN A 66 -66.00 10.84 6.50
C ASN A 66 -66.39 9.70 7.46
N SER A 67 -66.58 8.49 6.95
CA SER A 67 -66.95 7.34 7.78
C SER A 67 -65.75 6.78 8.55
N ASP A 68 -65.95 6.43 9.83
CA ASP A 68 -64.91 5.80 10.63
C ASP A 68 -64.51 4.41 10.07
N ASN A 69 -65.44 3.72 9.41
CA ASN A 69 -65.13 2.47 8.69
C ASN A 69 -64.06 2.67 7.61
N PHE A 70 -64.15 3.75 6.83
CA PHE A 70 -63.15 4.07 5.80
C PHE A 70 -61.80 4.41 6.44
N ARG A 71 -61.79 5.21 7.52
CA ARG A 71 -60.57 5.53 8.28
C ARG A 71 -59.87 4.29 8.83
N VAL A 72 -60.63 3.36 9.40
CA VAL A 72 -60.12 2.05 9.85
C VAL A 72 -59.54 1.25 8.69
N SER A 73 -60.23 1.17 7.55
CA SER A 73 -59.73 0.46 6.36
C SER A 73 -58.44 1.06 5.80
N VAL A 74 -58.30 2.39 5.85
CA VAL A 74 -57.05 3.08 5.51
C VAL A 74 -55.94 2.69 6.48
N LEU A 75 -56.18 2.69 7.80
CA LEU A 75 -55.20 2.27 8.81
C LEU A 75 -54.78 0.80 8.64
N VAL A 76 -55.72 -0.10 8.35
CA VAL A 76 -55.40 -1.51 8.03
C VAL A 76 -54.48 -1.59 6.81
N SER A 77 -54.77 -0.81 5.77
CA SER A 77 -53.94 -0.82 4.55
C SER A 77 -52.55 -0.24 4.81
N VAL A 78 -52.45 0.85 5.58
CA VAL A 78 -51.18 1.47 5.99
C VAL A 78 -50.34 0.49 6.81
N THR A 79 -50.94 -0.22 7.76
CA THR A 79 -50.23 -1.21 8.59
C THR A 79 -49.74 -2.41 7.79
N ASP A 80 -50.54 -2.90 6.83
CA ASP A 80 -50.14 -3.98 5.92
C ASP A 80 -49.02 -3.54 4.96
N ILE A 81 -49.06 -2.30 4.46
CA ILE A 81 -48.00 -1.71 3.65
C ILE A 81 -46.71 -1.54 4.47
N LEU A 82 -46.80 -1.05 5.70
CA LEU A 82 -45.66 -0.91 6.62
C LEU A 82 -45.01 -2.27 6.91
N ARG A 83 -45.82 -3.31 7.18
CA ARG A 83 -45.33 -4.69 7.32
C ARG A 83 -44.53 -5.12 6.08
N GLY A 84 -45.04 -4.81 4.89
CA GLY A 84 -44.33 -5.06 3.64
C GLY A 84 -43.00 -4.31 3.53
N PHE A 85 -42.94 -3.04 3.93
CA PHE A 85 -41.70 -2.26 3.94
C PHE A 85 -40.67 -2.78 4.94
N VAL A 86 -41.13 -3.20 6.13
CA VAL A 86 -40.27 -3.82 7.14
C VAL A 86 -39.59 -5.08 6.59
N GLN A 87 -40.32 -5.93 5.85
CA GLN A 87 -39.76 -7.12 5.21
C GLN A 87 -38.81 -6.78 4.05
N VAL A 88 -39.13 -5.78 3.23
CA VAL A 88 -38.28 -5.41 2.08
C VAL A 88 -36.98 -4.75 2.54
N TYR A 89 -37.04 -3.95 3.60
CA TYR A 89 -35.91 -3.21 4.14
C TYR A 89 -35.16 -3.95 5.27
N GLU A 90 -35.45 -5.23 5.45
CA GLU A 90 -34.81 -6.08 6.46
C GLU A 90 -33.28 -6.11 6.32
N GLY A 91 -32.69 -5.84 5.15
CA GLY A 91 -31.24 -5.90 4.92
C GLY A 91 -30.45 -4.60 5.10
N TYR A 92 -31.07 -3.52 5.58
CA TYR A 92 -30.40 -2.24 5.75
C TYR A 92 -29.78 -2.08 7.14
N ASN A 93 -28.50 -1.67 7.21
CA ASN A 93 -27.82 -1.36 8.47
C ASN A 93 -28.47 -0.21 9.26
N SER A 94 -29.19 0.67 8.56
CA SER A 94 -29.95 1.80 9.12
C SER A 94 -31.39 1.44 9.47
N PHE A 95 -31.74 0.15 9.52
CA PHE A 95 -33.09 -0.32 9.84
C PHE A 95 -33.60 0.24 11.19
N PRO A 96 -32.81 0.23 12.29
CA PRO A 96 -33.27 0.79 13.55
C PRO A 96 -33.62 2.27 13.46
N GLU A 97 -32.79 3.07 12.81
CA GLU A 97 -33.02 4.51 12.67
C GLU A 97 -34.29 4.85 11.87
N ILE A 98 -34.65 3.98 10.92
CA ILE A 98 -35.82 4.17 10.06
C ILE A 98 -37.11 3.76 10.78
N PHE A 99 -37.12 2.59 11.42
CA PHE A 99 -38.36 1.97 11.90
C PHE A 99 -38.64 2.19 13.39
N MET A 100 -37.64 2.52 14.22
CA MET A 100 -37.87 2.91 15.62
C MET A 100 -38.84 4.10 15.78
N PRO A 101 -38.70 5.22 15.05
CA PRO A 101 -39.67 6.32 15.18
C PRO A 101 -41.06 5.93 14.68
N ILE A 102 -41.17 4.93 13.79
CA ILE A 102 -42.45 4.42 13.30
C ILE A 102 -43.08 3.48 14.34
N SER A 103 -42.29 2.63 15.02
CA SER A 103 -42.80 1.76 16.08
C SER A 103 -43.31 2.55 17.29
N THR A 104 -42.66 3.66 17.65
CA THR A 104 -43.16 4.56 18.69
C THR A 104 -44.50 5.19 18.30
N LEU A 105 -44.64 5.64 17.04
CA LEU A 105 -45.90 6.19 16.52
C LEU A 105 -47.01 5.13 16.47
N LEU A 106 -46.70 3.91 16.04
CA LEU A 106 -47.66 2.80 16.04
C LEU A 106 -48.12 2.43 17.45
N ASN A 107 -47.22 2.48 18.43
CA ASN A 107 -47.57 2.30 19.85
C ASN A 107 -48.50 3.42 20.35
N GLU A 108 -48.25 4.67 19.96
CA GLU A 108 -49.13 5.80 20.30
C GLU A 108 -50.51 5.67 19.66
N VAL A 109 -50.57 5.24 18.39
CA VAL A 109 -51.85 4.95 17.71
C VAL A 109 -52.57 3.82 18.43
N SER A 110 -51.91 2.70 18.72
CA SER A 110 -52.49 1.53 19.42
C SER A 110 -53.08 1.84 20.81
N ARG A 111 -52.63 2.93 21.45
CA ARG A 111 -53.11 3.40 22.76
C ARG A 111 -54.36 4.27 22.69
N GLN A 112 -54.81 4.65 21.50
CA GLN A 112 -56.01 5.48 21.36
C GLN A 112 -57.28 4.71 21.68
N ASN A 113 -58.30 5.48 22.08
CA ASN A 113 -59.64 4.98 22.24
C ASN A 113 -60.26 4.76 20.84
N HIS A 114 -61.12 3.73 20.70
CA HIS A 114 -61.90 3.42 19.49
C HIS A 114 -61.22 2.64 18.36
N ILE A 115 -60.04 2.06 18.60
CA ILE A 115 -59.42 1.13 17.65
C ILE A 115 -60.02 -0.27 17.79
N PRO A 116 -60.44 -0.94 16.69
CA PRO A 116 -60.91 -2.32 16.74
C PRO A 116 -59.80 -3.31 17.14
N ASP A 117 -60.14 -4.32 17.93
CA ASP A 117 -59.19 -5.35 18.43
C ASP A 117 -58.36 -5.99 17.30
N GLN A 118 -59.00 -6.28 16.16
CA GLN A 118 -58.33 -6.86 14.98
C GLN A 118 -57.21 -5.96 14.43
N LEU A 119 -57.42 -4.64 14.41
CA LEU A 119 -56.42 -3.69 13.96
C LEU A 119 -55.31 -3.55 15.02
N GLN A 120 -55.67 -3.58 16.30
CA GLN A 120 -54.71 -3.54 17.40
C GLN A 120 -53.76 -4.74 17.37
N GLU A 121 -54.27 -5.94 17.11
CA GLU A 121 -53.45 -7.15 16.93
C GLU A 121 -52.48 -7.01 15.75
N LYS A 122 -52.94 -6.49 14.60
CA LYS A 122 -52.08 -6.23 13.44
C LYS A 122 -50.96 -5.23 13.76
N ILE A 123 -51.31 -4.11 14.41
CA ILE A 123 -50.34 -3.09 14.83
C ILE A 123 -49.31 -3.68 15.79
N ASN A 124 -49.76 -4.40 16.81
CA ASN A 124 -48.89 -5.06 17.78
C ASN A 124 -47.99 -6.12 17.12
N GLY A 125 -48.50 -6.83 16.11
CA GLY A 125 -47.71 -7.76 15.30
C GLY A 125 -46.57 -7.06 14.54
N VAL A 126 -46.84 -5.89 13.95
CA VAL A 126 -45.82 -5.09 13.26
C VAL A 126 -44.81 -4.50 14.24
N ILE A 127 -45.25 -4.00 15.39
CA ILE A 127 -44.37 -3.45 16.43
C ILE A 127 -43.38 -4.53 16.91
N LYS A 128 -43.89 -5.71 17.29
CA LYS A 128 -43.05 -6.84 17.72
C LYS A 128 -42.05 -7.26 16.63
N LEU A 129 -42.47 -7.25 15.37
CA LEU A 129 -41.57 -7.56 14.25
C LEU A 129 -40.42 -6.55 14.18
N ILE A 130 -40.73 -5.24 14.31
CA ILE A 130 -39.71 -4.19 14.32
C ILE A 130 -38.77 -4.35 15.52
N GLU A 131 -39.30 -4.56 16.73
CA GLU A 131 -38.51 -4.72 17.96
C GLU A 131 -37.50 -5.87 17.86
N VAL A 132 -37.96 -7.06 17.44
CA VAL A 132 -37.08 -8.24 17.24
C VAL A 132 -35.96 -7.92 16.26
N LYS A 133 -36.28 -7.24 15.15
CA LYS A 133 -35.29 -6.88 14.14
C LYS A 133 -34.32 -5.81 14.64
N VAL A 134 -34.79 -4.84 15.40
CA VAL A 134 -33.95 -3.80 15.99
C VAL A 134 -32.93 -4.43 16.95
N ASP A 135 -33.36 -5.38 17.79
CA ASP A 135 -32.48 -6.08 18.72
C ASP A 135 -31.42 -6.93 18.00
N GLU A 136 -31.81 -7.63 16.93
CA GLU A 136 -30.87 -8.32 16.04
C GLU A 136 -29.81 -7.34 15.47
N TYR A 137 -30.25 -6.19 14.98
CA TYR A 137 -29.38 -5.17 14.40
C TYR A 137 -28.45 -4.51 15.41
N TRP A 138 -28.93 -4.23 16.63
CA TRP A 138 -28.09 -3.68 17.69
C TRP A 138 -27.03 -4.68 18.13
N SER A 139 -27.37 -5.97 18.20
CA SER A 139 -26.43 -7.04 18.55
C SER A 139 -25.32 -7.22 17.50
N LEU A 140 -25.63 -7.02 16.22
CA LEU A 140 -24.70 -7.19 15.10
C LEU A 140 -23.98 -5.89 14.67
N ARG A 141 -24.34 -4.74 15.26
CA ARG A 141 -23.88 -3.44 14.78
C ARG A 141 -22.36 -3.27 14.94
N GLN A 142 -21.71 -2.93 13.84
CA GLN A 142 -20.29 -2.59 13.78
C GLN A 142 -20.10 -1.13 13.32
N PRO A 143 -19.02 -0.46 13.76
CA PRO A 143 -18.69 0.87 13.27
C PRO A 143 -18.37 0.85 11.76
N LEU A 144 -18.75 1.91 11.05
CA LEU A 144 -18.54 2.01 9.60
C LEU A 144 -17.05 2.12 9.25
N GLN A 145 -16.58 1.24 8.37
CA GLN A 145 -15.19 1.21 7.88
C GLN A 145 -15.14 1.53 6.38
N LEU A 146 -15.56 2.74 5.99
CA LEU A 146 -15.69 3.16 4.58
C LEU A 146 -14.35 3.31 3.84
N ARG A 147 -13.27 3.61 4.57
CA ARG A 147 -11.95 3.94 3.99
C ARG A 147 -10.96 2.78 4.08
N GLN A 148 -11.44 1.54 4.00
CA GLN A 148 -10.55 0.39 3.90
C GLN A 148 -9.96 0.31 2.49
N LYS A 149 -8.70 0.71 2.38
CA LYS A 149 -7.92 0.52 1.15
C LYS A 149 -7.13 -0.77 1.29
N ARG A 150 -7.18 -1.61 0.26
CA ARG A 150 -6.20 -2.69 0.12
C ARG A 150 -4.84 -2.06 -0.12
N LEU A 151 -3.84 -2.47 0.66
CA LEU A 151 -2.48 -2.00 0.49
C LEU A 151 -1.97 -2.44 -0.87
N GLU A 152 -1.32 -1.53 -1.60
CA GLU A 152 -0.67 -1.87 -2.86
C GLU A 152 0.57 -2.71 -2.57
N PRO A 153 0.78 -3.82 -3.31
CA PRO A 153 1.97 -4.65 -3.12
C PRO A 153 3.23 -3.86 -3.51
N ILE A 154 4.33 -4.17 -2.83
CA ILE A 154 5.64 -3.58 -3.15
C ILE A 154 6.01 -3.97 -4.58
N LYS A 155 6.47 -2.99 -5.37
CA LYS A 155 6.93 -3.22 -6.75
C LYS A 155 8.15 -4.13 -6.72
N LEU A 156 7.98 -5.35 -7.24
CA LEU A 156 9.07 -6.30 -7.43
C LEU A 156 9.81 -5.94 -8.72
N LEU A 157 11.14 -5.88 -8.66
CA LEU A 157 12.00 -5.65 -9.81
C LEU A 157 12.77 -6.94 -10.12
N ASN A 158 12.94 -7.22 -11.41
CA ASN A 158 13.71 -8.37 -11.84
C ASN A 158 15.21 -8.05 -11.69
N PRO A 159 15.99 -8.92 -11.02
CA PRO A 159 17.43 -8.72 -10.92
C PRO A 159 18.07 -8.83 -12.30
N LYS A 160 19.05 -7.96 -12.58
CA LYS A 160 19.86 -8.03 -13.79
C LYS A 160 21.10 -8.88 -13.53
N PHE A 161 21.16 -10.07 -14.10
CA PHE A 161 22.32 -10.96 -14.03
C PHE A 161 22.49 -11.70 -15.36
N GLU A 162 23.67 -12.29 -15.55
CA GLU A 162 23.99 -13.15 -16.70
C GLU A 162 23.83 -14.62 -16.29
N ASP A 163 23.05 -15.40 -17.03
CA ASP A 163 22.82 -16.81 -16.69
C ASP A 163 24.11 -17.65 -16.68
N ASN A 164 25.05 -17.33 -17.58
CA ASN A 164 26.33 -18.04 -17.73
C ASN A 164 27.51 -17.16 -17.30
N TYR A 165 27.52 -16.72 -16.05
CA TYR A 165 28.58 -15.86 -15.52
C TYR A 165 29.93 -16.59 -15.38
N VAL A 166 30.98 -16.00 -15.96
CA VAL A 166 32.36 -16.46 -15.93
C VAL A 166 33.24 -15.33 -15.41
N LYS A 167 33.95 -15.58 -14.31
CA LYS A 167 34.84 -14.60 -13.68
C LYS A 167 35.95 -14.17 -14.66
N GLY A 168 36.04 -12.86 -14.91
CA GLY A 168 37.08 -12.26 -15.76
C GLY A 168 36.71 -12.11 -17.24
N ARG A 169 35.51 -12.55 -17.64
CA ARG A 169 34.91 -12.23 -18.95
C ARG A 169 34.29 -10.83 -18.90
N ASP A 170 34.39 -10.09 -20.01
CA ASP A 170 33.71 -8.81 -20.19
C ASP A 170 32.36 -9.06 -20.87
N TYR A 171 31.27 -8.62 -20.23
CA TYR A 171 29.88 -8.79 -20.70
C TYR A 171 29.32 -7.47 -21.25
N ASP A 172 30.19 -6.65 -21.85
CA ASP A 172 29.77 -5.42 -22.54
C ASP A 172 28.87 -5.78 -23.74
N PRO A 173 27.65 -5.22 -23.84
CA PRO A 173 26.80 -5.43 -25.01
C PRO A 173 27.43 -4.92 -26.31
N ASP A 174 28.28 -3.88 -26.23
CA ASP A 174 28.94 -3.29 -27.39
C ASP A 174 30.25 -4.02 -27.71
N ARG A 175 30.22 -4.84 -28.76
CA ARG A 175 31.36 -5.68 -29.16
C ARG A 175 32.62 -4.88 -29.47
N GLU A 176 32.49 -3.76 -30.19
CA GLU A 176 33.63 -2.91 -30.57
C GLU A 176 34.36 -2.35 -29.33
N ARG A 177 33.61 -1.93 -28.30
CA ARG A 177 34.19 -1.42 -27.05
C ARG A 177 34.96 -2.51 -26.31
N SER A 178 34.40 -3.72 -26.24
CA SER A 178 35.05 -4.89 -25.64
C SER A 178 36.35 -5.26 -26.38
N GLU A 179 36.34 -5.25 -27.72
CA GLU A 179 37.51 -5.55 -28.55
C GLU A 179 38.62 -4.50 -28.37
N VAL A 180 38.28 -3.22 -28.39
CA VAL A 180 39.25 -2.13 -28.15
C VAL A 180 39.87 -2.25 -26.76
N LYS A 181 39.07 -2.53 -25.73
CA LYS A 181 39.57 -2.73 -24.36
C LYS A 181 40.48 -3.94 -24.25
N LYS A 182 40.15 -5.04 -24.93
CA LYS A 182 40.98 -6.25 -25.02
C LYS A 182 42.33 -5.95 -25.67
N LEU A 183 42.34 -5.23 -26.79
CA LEU A 183 43.56 -4.84 -27.50
C LEU A 183 44.46 -3.92 -26.64
N ARG A 184 43.88 -2.88 -26.03
CA ARG A 184 44.60 -1.99 -25.11
C ARG A 184 45.24 -2.74 -23.94
N LYS A 185 44.55 -3.75 -23.38
CA LYS A 185 45.07 -4.58 -22.29
C LYS A 185 46.25 -5.46 -22.76
N ARG A 186 46.19 -5.98 -23.98
CA ARG A 186 47.30 -6.75 -24.58
C ARG A 186 48.52 -5.86 -24.80
N LEU A 187 48.34 -4.70 -25.43
CA LEU A 187 49.41 -3.73 -25.69
C LEU A 187 50.13 -3.31 -24.40
N LYS A 188 49.39 -2.91 -23.35
CA LYS A 188 50.01 -2.56 -22.06
C LYS A 188 50.78 -3.71 -21.41
N ARG A 189 50.36 -4.96 -21.62
CA ARG A 189 51.06 -6.13 -21.07
C ARG A 189 52.37 -6.38 -21.82
N GLU A 190 52.34 -6.28 -23.14
CA GLU A 190 53.51 -6.43 -24.01
C GLU A 190 54.53 -5.31 -23.74
N GLU A 191 54.08 -4.05 -23.66
CA GLU A 191 54.93 -2.91 -23.31
C GLU A 191 55.63 -3.10 -21.95
N LYS A 192 54.89 -3.53 -20.92
CA LYS A 192 55.47 -3.81 -19.59
C LYS A 192 56.44 -4.99 -19.61
N GLY A 193 56.14 -6.04 -20.37
CA GLY A 193 57.01 -7.19 -20.55
C GLY A 193 58.33 -6.78 -21.19
N ALA A 194 58.26 -6.13 -22.36
CA ALA A 194 59.42 -5.65 -23.10
C ALA A 194 60.28 -4.68 -22.28
N ALA A 195 59.64 -3.71 -21.60
CA ALA A 195 60.36 -2.78 -20.73
C ALA A 195 61.07 -3.50 -19.56
N SER A 196 60.47 -4.57 -19.01
CA SER A 196 61.12 -5.36 -17.96
C SER A 196 62.29 -6.18 -18.48
N GLU A 197 62.24 -6.70 -19.69
CA GLU A 197 63.33 -7.47 -20.31
C GLU A 197 64.52 -6.55 -20.62
N LEU A 198 64.26 -5.40 -21.25
CA LEU A 198 65.30 -4.40 -21.50
C LEU A 198 66.03 -3.96 -20.22
N ARG A 199 65.29 -3.83 -19.09
CA ARG A 199 65.91 -3.52 -17.79
C ARG A 199 66.81 -4.65 -17.28
N LYS A 200 66.40 -5.91 -17.46
CA LYS A 200 67.21 -7.08 -17.06
C LYS A 200 68.47 -7.18 -17.91
N ASP A 201 68.34 -6.99 -19.23
CA ASP A 201 69.46 -7.03 -20.17
C ASP A 201 70.45 -5.91 -19.88
N ASN A 202 69.96 -4.68 -19.65
CA ASN A 202 70.81 -3.56 -19.26
C ASN A 202 71.58 -3.85 -17.96
N LYS A 203 70.92 -4.44 -16.96
CA LYS A 203 71.59 -4.85 -15.71
C LYS A 203 72.66 -5.90 -15.97
N PHE A 204 72.35 -6.91 -16.80
CA PHE A 204 73.30 -7.97 -17.16
C PHE A 204 74.53 -7.40 -17.89
N VAL A 205 74.33 -6.54 -18.89
CA VAL A 205 75.42 -5.88 -19.63
C VAL A 205 76.26 -5.00 -18.71
N ALA A 206 75.63 -4.26 -17.79
CA ALA A 206 76.35 -3.44 -16.82
C ALA A 206 77.23 -4.29 -15.89
N GLU A 207 76.70 -5.40 -15.36
CA GLU A 207 77.48 -6.33 -14.52
C GLU A 207 78.65 -6.94 -15.28
N ALA A 208 78.45 -7.34 -16.55
CA ALA A 208 79.52 -7.86 -17.41
C ALA A 208 80.62 -6.82 -17.65
N LYS A 209 80.25 -5.57 -17.96
CA LYS A 209 81.20 -4.46 -18.12
C LYS A 209 81.97 -4.17 -16.83
N MET A 210 81.29 -4.14 -15.68
CA MET A 210 81.92 -3.92 -14.38
C MET A 210 82.95 -5.01 -14.04
N LYS A 211 82.64 -6.27 -14.33
CA LYS A 211 83.59 -7.39 -14.19
C LYS A 211 84.81 -7.22 -15.09
N ALA A 212 84.61 -6.87 -16.36
CA ALA A 212 85.71 -6.64 -17.30
C ALA A 212 86.64 -5.50 -16.84
N VAL A 213 86.06 -4.36 -16.43
CA VAL A 213 86.83 -3.21 -15.89
C VAL A 213 87.56 -3.58 -14.59
N ALA A 214 86.95 -4.38 -13.72
CA ALA A 214 87.59 -4.83 -12.48
C ALA A 214 88.82 -5.70 -12.76
N VAL A 215 88.72 -6.64 -13.70
CA VAL A 215 89.86 -7.48 -14.14
C VAL A 215 90.96 -6.59 -14.72
N GLU A 216 90.64 -5.68 -15.64
CA GLU A 216 91.64 -4.76 -16.22
C GLU A 216 92.32 -3.88 -15.15
N LYS A 217 91.57 -3.43 -14.15
CA LYS A 217 92.10 -2.65 -13.03
C LYS A 217 93.03 -3.47 -12.14
N GLN A 218 92.69 -4.74 -11.86
CA GLN A 218 93.55 -5.67 -11.13
C GLN A 218 94.86 -5.90 -11.88
N GLU A 219 94.79 -6.22 -13.19
CA GLU A 219 95.98 -6.38 -14.02
C GLU A 219 96.87 -5.12 -14.04
N ARG A 220 96.26 -3.93 -14.15
CA ARG A 220 96.99 -2.66 -14.11
C ARG A 220 97.64 -2.43 -12.74
N ALA A 221 96.95 -2.72 -11.66
CA ALA A 221 97.48 -2.59 -10.30
C ALA A 221 98.63 -3.57 -10.03
N GLU A 222 98.52 -4.82 -10.49
CA GLU A 222 99.60 -5.80 -10.41
C GLU A 222 100.85 -5.36 -11.19
N LYS A 223 100.67 -4.88 -12.43
CA LYS A 223 101.77 -4.34 -13.25
C LYS A 223 102.43 -3.14 -12.57
N ALA A 224 101.65 -2.21 -12.04
CA ALA A 224 102.16 -1.05 -11.30
C ALA A 224 102.87 -1.45 -10.00
N GLY A 225 102.33 -2.43 -9.26
CA GLY A 225 102.95 -2.98 -8.05
C GLY A 225 104.29 -3.64 -8.33
N LYS A 226 104.38 -4.46 -9.40
CA LYS A 226 105.67 -5.05 -9.85
C LYS A 226 106.69 -3.96 -10.20
N ALA A 227 106.27 -2.93 -10.93
CA ALA A 227 107.15 -1.81 -11.26
C ALA A 227 107.61 -1.03 -10.03
N MET A 228 106.73 -0.80 -9.05
CA MET A 228 107.07 -0.13 -7.79
C MET A 228 107.99 -0.97 -6.91
N ALA A 229 107.75 -2.28 -6.81
CA ALA A 229 108.62 -3.21 -6.09
C ALA A 229 110.03 -3.21 -6.68
N PHE A 230 110.15 -3.23 -8.02
CA PHE A 230 111.44 -3.09 -8.71
C PHE A 230 112.14 -1.77 -8.38
N LEU A 231 111.41 -0.64 -8.35
CA LEU A 231 111.98 0.66 -7.96
C LEU A 231 112.41 0.69 -6.47
N GLN A 232 111.65 0.06 -5.57
CA GLN A 232 112.01 -0.05 -4.16
C GLN A 232 113.25 -0.92 -3.95
N GLU A 233 113.38 -2.01 -4.69
CA GLU A 233 114.55 -2.89 -4.67
C GLU A 233 115.81 -2.13 -5.12
N GLN A 234 115.71 -1.35 -6.20
CA GLN A 234 116.77 -0.42 -6.64
C GLN A 234 117.16 0.57 -5.52
N GLN A 235 116.18 1.20 -4.88
CA GLN A 235 116.43 2.15 -3.78
C GLN A 235 117.06 1.49 -2.56
N HIS A 236 116.63 0.27 -2.21
CA HIS A 236 117.20 -0.49 -1.10
C HIS A 236 118.66 -0.89 -1.39
N ALA A 237 118.95 -1.39 -2.60
CA ALA A 237 120.31 -1.68 -3.05
C ALA A 237 121.22 -0.44 -3.05
N TRP A 238 120.65 0.73 -3.34
CA TRP A 238 121.33 2.02 -3.21
C TRP A 238 121.66 2.36 -1.75
N ASN A 239 120.67 2.26 -0.86
CA ASN A 239 120.81 2.62 0.55
C ASN A 239 121.72 1.66 1.36
N SER A 240 121.74 0.37 1.02
CA SER A 240 122.57 -0.65 1.68
C SER A 240 124.04 -0.63 1.24
N GLY A 241 124.40 0.24 0.29
CA GLY A 241 125.78 0.44 -0.16
C GLY A 241 126.30 -0.58 -1.17
N ALA A 242 125.47 -1.55 -1.60
CA ALA A 242 125.82 -2.54 -2.63
C ALA A 242 126.12 -1.90 -4.00
N LEU A 243 125.57 -0.71 -4.26
CA LEU A 243 125.81 0.09 -5.47
C LEU A 243 126.89 1.19 -5.29
N GLY A 244 127.73 1.12 -4.24
CA GLY A 244 128.94 1.95 -4.14
C GLY A 244 128.73 3.39 -3.63
N GLY A 245 127.59 3.69 -3.01
CA GLY A 245 127.16 5.05 -2.67
C GLY A 245 127.20 5.44 -1.20
N LYS A 246 128.31 5.23 -0.47
CA LYS A 246 128.79 6.15 0.60
C LYS A 246 130.17 5.73 1.10
N GLY A 247 131.16 6.42 0.57
CA GLY A 247 132.56 6.32 0.93
C GLY A 247 132.89 6.90 2.31
N LYS A 248 133.97 6.34 2.86
CA LYS A 248 134.71 6.76 4.06
C LYS A 248 134.87 8.29 4.15
N ARG A 249 134.46 8.90 5.26
CA ARG A 249 135.06 10.15 5.75
C ARG A 249 136.20 9.78 6.71
N ARG A 250 137.39 10.31 6.43
CA ARG A 250 138.66 10.07 7.12
C ARG A 250 138.65 10.62 8.56
N ARG A 251 139.58 10.06 9.36
CA ARG A 251 140.00 10.42 10.72
C ARG A 251 140.02 11.92 11.00
#